data_AF-J1EBW3-F1
#
_entry.id   AF-J1EBW3-F1
#
_cell.length_a   1.000
_cell.length_b   1.000
_cell.length_c   1.000
_cell.angle_alpha   90.00
_cell.angle_beta   90.00
_cell.angle_gamma   90.00
#
_symmetry.space_group_name_H-M   'P 1'
#
loop_
_entity.id
_entity.type
_entity.pdbx_description
1 polymer ?
#
loop_
_entity_poly.entity_id
_entity_poly.type
_entity_poly.pdbx_seq_one_letter_code
_entity_poly.pdbx_strand_id
1 'polypeptide(L)'
;MPDVADGAPWRVVVIAEMGVDPRWQAQVSTWMVRSGCLYMMAWGEDCSSWDDMVDWALIEEFHFEDIPEERFVMTTWHEGCALAEVFHFCKHCAFHHRIEIVRTVLLHIAQHPAEQVTVQAYLQA
;
A
#
# COMPACT_ATOMS: atom_id res chain seq x y z
N MET A 1 4.72 -13.83 0.29
CA MET A 1 3.49 -13.05 0.00
C MET A 1 2.97 -13.47 -1.36
N PRO A 2 1.66 -13.38 -1.61
CA PRO A 2 1.05 -13.84 -2.86
C PRO A 2 1.52 -13.02 -4.07
N ASP A 3 1.45 -13.62 -5.25
CA ASP A 3 1.42 -12.82 -6.49
C ASP A 3 0.03 -12.19 -6.59
N VAL A 4 -0.01 -10.87 -6.50
CA VAL A 4 -1.26 -10.10 -6.45
C VAL A 4 -1.58 -9.42 -7.76
N ALA A 5 -0.65 -9.40 -8.71
CA ALA A 5 -0.79 -8.58 -9.90
C ALA A 5 -0.34 -9.24 -11.20
N ASP A 6 0.22 -10.46 -11.16
CA ASP A 6 0.68 -11.19 -12.35
C ASP A 6 1.64 -10.34 -13.21
N GLY A 7 2.45 -9.50 -12.54
CA GLY A 7 3.37 -8.55 -13.16
C GLY A 7 2.75 -7.22 -13.61
N ALA A 8 1.45 -6.99 -13.45
CA ALA A 8 0.81 -5.72 -13.73
C ALA A 8 1.06 -4.69 -12.60
N PRO A 9 1.12 -3.38 -12.90
CA PRO A 9 1.16 -2.34 -11.88
C PRO A 9 -0.08 -2.35 -10.99
N TRP A 10 0.12 -2.14 -9.69
CA TRP A 10 -0.96 -2.15 -8.71
C TRP A 10 -0.74 -1.10 -7.62
N ARG A 11 -1.79 -0.81 -6.87
CA ARG A 11 -1.75 0.01 -5.67
C ARG A 11 -2.34 -0.73 -4.48
N VAL A 12 -2.00 -0.29 -3.29
CA VAL A 12 -2.42 -0.93 -2.05
C VAL A 12 -2.96 0.07 -1.04
N VAL A 13 -4.05 -0.31 -0.39
CA VAL A 13 -4.48 0.32 0.87
C VAL A 13 -4.09 -0.63 2.00
N VAL A 14 -3.18 -0.21 2.85
CA VAL A 14 -2.78 -0.90 4.07
C VAL A 14 -3.69 -0.44 5.19
N ILE A 15 -4.46 -1.38 5.73
CA ILE A 15 -5.48 -1.15 6.76
C ILE A 15 -4.97 -1.81 8.04
N ALA A 16 -4.23 -1.06 8.83
CA ALA A 16 -3.61 -1.52 10.06
C ALA A 16 -4.51 -1.25 11.28
N GLU A 17 -5.35 -2.21 11.66
CA GLU A 17 -6.15 -2.10 12.91
C GLU A 17 -5.33 -2.37 14.16
N MET A 18 -4.09 -2.84 14.00
CA MET A 18 -3.16 -3.12 15.07
C MET A 18 -1.72 -2.93 14.58
N GLY A 19 -0.82 -2.63 15.52
CA GLY A 19 0.61 -2.58 15.26
C GLY A 19 1.16 -3.95 14.86
N VAL A 20 2.27 -3.93 14.12
CA VAL A 20 2.93 -5.12 13.58
C VAL A 20 4.40 -5.16 13.97
N ASP A 21 4.99 -6.36 13.92
CA ASP A 21 6.44 -6.50 14.10
C ASP A 21 7.19 -5.74 12.98
N PRO A 22 8.19 -4.89 13.31
CA PRO A 22 8.91 -4.10 12.32
C PRO A 22 9.62 -4.94 11.25
N ARG A 23 10.08 -6.15 11.57
CA ARG A 23 10.71 -7.03 10.57
C ARG A 23 9.69 -7.59 9.61
N TRP A 24 8.47 -7.88 10.08
CA TRP A 24 7.38 -8.30 9.22
C TRP A 24 6.93 -7.15 8.32
N GLN A 25 6.80 -5.94 8.86
CA GLN A 25 6.50 -4.74 8.07
C GLN A 25 7.53 -4.53 6.96
N ALA A 26 8.83 -4.63 7.28
CA ALA A 26 9.90 -4.55 6.29
C ALA A 26 9.77 -5.61 5.18
N GLN A 27 9.48 -6.87 5.55
CA GLN A 27 9.25 -7.94 4.58
C GLN A 27 8.07 -7.66 3.64
N VAL A 28 6.98 -7.11 4.18
CA VAL A 28 5.81 -6.72 3.39
C VAL A 28 6.15 -5.55 2.46
N SER A 29 6.86 -4.53 2.95
CA SER A 29 7.30 -3.39 2.15
C SER A 29 8.23 -3.80 1.00
N THR A 30 9.22 -4.66 1.26
CA THR A 30 10.07 -5.24 0.19
C THR A 30 9.23 -6.00 -0.84
N TRP A 31 8.22 -6.75 -0.39
CA TRP A 31 7.31 -7.44 -1.31
C TRP A 31 6.51 -6.46 -2.17
N MET A 32 5.97 -5.38 -1.61
CA MET A 32 5.24 -4.36 -2.37
C MET A 32 6.11 -3.79 -3.51
N VAL A 33 7.33 -3.35 -3.18
CA VAL A 33 8.27 -2.78 -4.16
C VAL A 33 8.63 -3.79 -5.26
N ARG A 34 9.00 -5.01 -4.88
CA ARG A 34 9.45 -6.04 -5.83
C ARG A 34 8.35 -6.57 -6.74
N SER A 35 7.11 -6.57 -6.27
CA SER A 35 5.97 -7.06 -7.05
C SER A 35 5.29 -5.97 -7.87
N GLY A 36 5.85 -4.76 -7.96
CA GLY A 36 5.38 -3.71 -8.85
C GLY A 36 4.26 -2.84 -8.29
N CYS A 37 4.18 -2.68 -6.96
CA CYS A 37 3.33 -1.65 -6.37
C CYS A 37 3.84 -0.28 -6.80
N LEU A 38 2.95 0.63 -7.19
CA LEU A 38 3.28 2.01 -7.56
C LEU A 38 2.63 3.05 -6.64
N TYR A 39 1.72 2.63 -5.76
CA TYR A 39 1.10 3.53 -4.81
C TYR A 39 0.69 2.77 -3.54
N MET A 40 1.20 3.20 -2.40
CA MET A 40 0.85 2.70 -1.07
C MET A 40 0.12 3.79 -0.28
N MET A 41 -1.04 3.44 0.27
CA MET A 41 -1.82 4.28 1.18
C MET A 41 -1.96 3.54 2.51
N ALA A 42 -1.51 4.13 3.61
CA ALA A 42 -1.62 3.54 4.94
C ALA A 42 -2.71 4.22 5.77
N TRP A 43 -3.45 3.42 6.53
CA TRP A 43 -4.48 3.86 7.46
C TRP A 43 -4.43 3.02 8.75
N GLY A 44 -4.75 3.65 9.87
CA GLY A 44 -4.89 2.99 11.17
C GLY A 44 -3.67 3.17 12.08
N GLU A 45 -3.45 2.18 12.94
CA GLU A 45 -2.40 2.17 13.96
C GLU A 45 -1.01 2.31 13.32
N ASP A 46 -0.22 3.26 13.82
CA ASP A 46 1.15 3.55 13.36
C ASP A 46 1.27 3.65 11.82
N CYS A 47 0.24 4.17 11.14
CA CYS A 47 0.19 4.13 9.67
C CYS A 47 1.34 4.87 8.98
N SER A 48 1.90 5.92 9.60
CA SER A 48 3.08 6.64 9.09
C SER A 48 4.39 5.83 9.14
N SER A 49 4.42 4.70 9.84
CA SER A 49 5.59 3.81 9.79
C SER A 49 5.69 3.06 8.45
N TRP A 50 4.60 3.00 7.68
CA TRP A 50 4.57 2.27 6.41
C TRP A 50 5.25 3.04 5.28
N ASP A 51 5.13 4.36 5.21
CA ASP A 51 5.84 5.16 4.22
C ASP A 51 7.36 5.08 4.43
N ASP A 52 7.84 5.28 5.67
CA ASP A 52 9.25 5.07 6.01
C ASP A 52 9.75 3.69 5.53
N MET A 53 9.01 2.62 5.85
CA MET A 53 9.44 1.26 5.54
C MET A 53 9.39 0.93 4.03
N VAL A 54 8.42 1.48 3.30
CA VAL A 54 8.33 1.34 1.85
C VAL A 54 9.42 2.15 1.14
N ASP A 55 9.70 3.35 1.62
CA ASP A 55 10.76 4.21 1.07
C ASP A 55 12.14 3.56 1.26
N TRP A 56 12.41 3.00 2.45
CA TRP A 56 13.61 2.20 2.69
C TRP A 56 13.72 0.99 1.76
N ALA A 57 12.63 0.22 1.63
CA ALA A 57 12.61 -0.93 0.75
C ALA A 57 12.83 -0.54 -0.73
N LEU A 58 12.34 0.63 -1.15
CA LEU A 58 12.49 1.14 -2.50
C LEU A 58 13.95 1.52 -2.79
N ILE A 59 14.57 2.33 -1.93
CA ILE A 59 15.98 2.73 -2.16
C ILE A 59 16.94 1.54 -2.03
N GLU A 60 16.66 0.57 -1.16
CA GLU A 60 17.46 -0.66 -1.05
C GLU A 60 17.37 -1.52 -2.32
N GLU A 61 16.17 -1.66 -2.90
CA GLU A 61 15.97 -2.42 -4.14
C GLU A 61 16.75 -1.82 -5.32
N PHE A 62 16.89 -0.50 -5.35
CA PHE A 62 17.67 0.22 -6.37
C PHE A 62 19.10 0.53 -5.93
N HIS A 63 19.60 -0.14 -4.89
CA HIS A 63 20.98 0.00 -4.41
C HIS A 63 21.40 1.46 -4.10
N PHE A 64 20.46 2.28 -3.63
CA PHE A 64 20.64 3.70 -3.36
C PHE A 64 21.03 4.54 -4.59
N GLU A 65 20.74 4.03 -5.79
CA GLU A 65 20.87 4.74 -7.07
C GLU A 65 19.54 5.39 -7.48
N ASP A 66 19.53 6.04 -8.66
CA ASP A 66 18.35 6.69 -9.21
C ASP A 66 17.22 5.65 -9.46
N ILE A 67 16.03 5.96 -8.95
CA ILE A 67 14.83 5.14 -9.13
C ILE A 67 14.15 5.57 -10.44
N PRO A 68 13.92 4.66 -11.39
CA PRO A 68 13.13 4.96 -12.59
C PRO A 68 11.74 5.46 -12.20
N GLU A 69 11.25 6.51 -12.87
CA GLU A 69 9.95 7.10 -12.59
C GLU A 69 8.82 6.06 -12.67
N GLU A 70 8.90 5.12 -13.61
CA GLU A 70 7.94 4.03 -13.80
C GLU A 70 7.94 2.99 -12.67
N ARG A 71 8.92 3.07 -11.77
CA ARG A 71 9.12 2.17 -10.62
C ARG A 71 8.98 2.89 -9.29
N PHE A 72 8.81 4.21 -9.29
CA PHE A 72 8.66 4.98 -8.07
C PHE A 72 7.34 4.62 -7.38
N VAL A 73 7.40 4.36 -6.07
CA VAL A 73 6.23 4.05 -5.25
C VAL A 73 5.81 5.32 -4.54
N MET A 74 4.65 5.87 -4.89
CA MET A 74 4.08 6.98 -4.14
C MET A 74 3.54 6.46 -2.81
N THR A 75 3.94 7.06 -1.70
CA THR A 75 3.50 6.69 -0.36
C THR A 75 2.64 7.81 0.25
N THR A 76 1.58 7.45 0.95
CA THR A 76 0.75 8.38 1.73
C THR A 76 0.24 7.68 2.98
N TRP A 77 0.10 8.41 4.08
CA TRP A 77 -0.52 7.95 5.32
C TRP A 77 -1.71 8.85 5.66
N HIS A 78 -2.75 8.25 6.23
CA HIS A 78 -4.04 8.89 6.49
C HIS A 78 -4.40 8.74 7.96
N GLU A 79 -3.57 9.32 8.83
CA GLU A 79 -3.74 9.25 10.28
C GLU A 79 -4.99 10.03 10.74
N GLY A 80 -5.82 9.40 11.56
CA GLY A 80 -7.04 10.02 12.10
C GLY A 80 -8.19 10.21 11.09
N CYS A 81 -8.01 9.86 9.82
CA CYS A 81 -9.07 9.88 8.81
C CYS A 81 -10.04 8.70 8.99
N ALA A 82 -11.25 8.81 8.46
CA ALA A 82 -12.13 7.66 8.34
C ALA A 82 -11.65 6.74 7.20
N LEU A 83 -11.77 5.42 7.37
CA LEU A 83 -11.36 4.46 6.34
C LEU A 83 -12.07 4.69 4.99
N ALA A 84 -13.33 5.14 5.03
CA ALA A 84 -14.09 5.51 3.83
C ALA A 84 -13.45 6.67 3.05
N GLU A 85 -12.84 7.64 3.73
CA GLU A 85 -12.13 8.75 3.09
C GLU A 85 -10.87 8.26 2.38
N VAL A 86 -10.15 7.30 2.98
CA VAL A 86 -8.97 6.67 2.36
C VAL A 86 -9.38 5.85 1.14
N PHE A 87 -10.50 5.15 1.19
CA PHE A 87 -11.03 4.43 0.03
C PHE A 87 -11.47 5.38 -1.09
N HIS A 88 -12.10 6.51 -0.73
CA HIS A 88 -12.42 7.56 -1.70
C HIS A 88 -11.15 8.14 -2.33
N PHE A 89 -10.15 8.48 -1.52
CA PHE A 89 -8.85 8.96 -1.99
C PHE A 89 -8.18 7.94 -2.92
N CYS A 90 -8.21 6.65 -2.54
CA CYS A 90 -7.70 5.57 -3.37
C CYS A 90 -8.36 5.61 -4.76
N LYS A 91 -9.69 5.66 -4.83
CA LYS A 91 -10.44 5.65 -6.10
C LYS A 91 -10.18 6.87 -6.98
N HIS A 92 -10.04 8.05 -6.39
CA HIS A 92 -10.11 9.32 -7.12
C HIS A 92 -8.79 10.09 -7.20
N CYS A 93 -7.85 9.83 -6.31
CA CYS A 93 -6.62 10.63 -6.15
C CYS A 93 -5.33 9.80 -6.27
N ALA A 94 -5.36 8.51 -5.93
CA ALA A 94 -4.16 7.67 -5.93
C ALA A 94 -3.84 7.09 -7.31
N PHE A 95 -3.34 7.93 -8.22
CA PHE A 95 -2.93 7.55 -9.57
C PHE A 95 -1.46 7.86 -9.84
N HIS A 96 -0.84 7.08 -10.73
CA HIS A 96 0.47 7.39 -11.28
C HIS A 96 0.28 8.24 -12.54
N HIS A 97 1.02 9.34 -12.67
CA HIS A 97 0.80 10.32 -13.73
C HIS A 97 1.13 9.81 -15.15
N ARG A 98 1.91 8.72 -15.29
CA ARG A 98 2.27 8.09 -16.57
C ARG A 98 1.80 6.64 -16.75
N ILE A 99 1.39 5.97 -15.68
CA ILE A 99 1.10 4.53 -15.69
C ILE A 99 -0.31 4.31 -15.17
N GLU A 100 -1.12 3.61 -15.95
CA GLU A 100 -2.46 3.24 -15.52
C GLU A 100 -2.37 2.12 -14.47
N ILE A 101 -2.96 2.37 -13.31
CA ILE A 101 -3.06 1.40 -12.21
C ILE A 101 -4.50 0.91 -12.14
N VAL A 102 -4.77 -0.28 -12.66
CA VAL A 102 -6.12 -0.87 -12.68
C VAL A 102 -6.40 -1.75 -11.47
N ARG A 103 -5.36 -2.26 -10.80
CA ARG A 103 -5.49 -3.23 -9.72
C ARG A 103 -5.28 -2.57 -8.36
N THR A 104 -6.27 -2.73 -7.48
CA THR A 104 -6.20 -2.28 -6.08
C THR A 104 -6.19 -3.50 -5.17
N VAL A 105 -5.24 -3.54 -4.25
CA VAL A 105 -5.13 -4.56 -3.20
C VAL A 105 -5.50 -3.92 -1.86
N LEU A 106 -6.29 -4.63 -1.05
CA LEU A 106 -6.60 -4.25 0.31
C LEU A 106 -5.81 -5.15 1.25
N LEU A 107 -4.78 -4.63 1.88
CA LEU A 107 -3.99 -5.36 2.88
C LEU A 107 -4.58 -5.08 4.26
N HIS A 108 -5.44 -6.00 4.73
CA HIS A 108 -6.08 -5.89 6.03
C HIS A 108 -5.27 -6.60 7.11
N ILE A 109 -4.87 -5.84 8.13
CA ILE A 109 -4.05 -6.31 9.25
C ILE A 109 -4.86 -6.14 10.51
N ALA A 110 -5.39 -7.27 11.00
CA ALA A 110 -6.29 -7.29 12.14
C ALA A 110 -6.16 -8.61 12.90
N GLN A 111 -6.68 -8.63 14.13
CA GLN A 111 -6.73 -9.85 14.95
C GLN A 111 -7.70 -10.90 14.39
N HIS A 112 -8.75 -10.45 13.68
CA HIS A 112 -9.79 -11.30 13.13
C HIS A 112 -9.98 -11.03 11.64
N PRO A 113 -10.18 -12.06 10.81
CA PRO A 113 -10.46 -11.88 9.39
C PRO A 113 -11.75 -11.07 9.17
N ALA A 114 -11.71 -10.05 8.31
CA ALA A 114 -12.88 -9.27 7.93
C ALA A 114 -12.97 -8.99 6.41
N GLU A 115 -12.40 -9.88 5.58
CA GLU A 115 -12.26 -9.69 4.13
C GLU A 115 -13.56 -9.21 3.45
N GLN A 116 -14.68 -9.89 3.67
CA GLN A 116 -15.95 -9.53 3.04
C GLN A 116 -16.42 -8.12 3.43
N VAL A 117 -16.29 -7.77 4.71
CA VAL A 117 -16.70 -6.46 5.22
C VAL A 117 -15.82 -5.36 4.63
N THR A 118 -14.50 -5.58 4.64
CA THR A 118 -13.51 -4.64 4.09
C THR A 118 -13.71 -4.42 2.59
N VAL A 119 -13.95 -5.48 1.82
CA VAL A 119 -14.25 -5.38 0.38
C VAL A 119 -15.56 -4.64 0.13
N GLN A 120 -16.62 -4.93 0.89
CA GLN A 120 -17.90 -4.22 0.73
C GLN A 120 -17.77 -2.74 1.06
N ALA A 121 -17.07 -2.40 2.15
CA ALA A 121 -16.80 -1.01 2.51
C ALA A 121 -16.01 -0.29 1.39
N TYR A 122 -15.01 -0.94 0.80
CA TYR A 122 -14.29 -0.38 -0.33
C TYR A 122 -15.19 -0.16 -1.54
N LEU A 123 -16.06 -1.11 -1.88
CA LEU A 123 -16.97 -0.96 -3.03
C LEU A 123 -17.98 0.17 -2.84
N GLN A 124 -18.39 0.45 -1.60
CA GLN A 124 -19.40 1.47 -1.26
C GLN A 124 -18.85 2.90 -1.09
N ALA A 125 -17.53 3.06 -0.94
CA ALA A 125 -16.88 4.36 -0.75
C ALA A 125 -16.80 5.24 -2.02
#